data_AF-A0A6M0F540-F1
#
_entry.id   AF-A0A6M0F540-F1
#
_cell.length_a   1.000
_cell.length_b   1.000
_cell.length_c   1.000
_cell.angle_alpha   90.00
_cell.angle_beta   90.00
_cell.angle_gamma   90.00
#
_symmetry.space_group_name_H-M   'P 1'
#
loop_
_entity.id
_entity.type
_entity.pdbx_description
1 polymer ?
#
loop_
_entity_poly.entity_id
_entity_poly.type
_entity_poly.pdbx_seq_one_letter_code
_entity_poly.pdbx_strand_id
1 'polypeptide(L)'
;MMRSLRYIGAILAIIMVLVMGIGVSPSHAGSSTAIRAKDGILDDYSGQTILDLEFYNEQKALIGKNFSNANIEGAVMKGSNLQGANLSGANLNNSFLFQTNLSKADLTNAIFTEAMLLQTTFDGATITGADFSYAVITDKNLKVLCEVAEGTNSVTGADTRESLGCR
;
A
#
# COMPACT_ATOMS: atom_id res chain seq x y z
N MET A 1 15.21 -39.25 56.05
CA MET A 1 14.43 -38.12 55.48
C MET A 1 15.30 -37.20 54.60
N MET A 2 16.22 -37.75 53.77
CA MET A 2 17.19 -36.93 53.01
C MET A 2 17.37 -37.37 51.54
N ARG A 3 16.74 -38.47 51.12
CA ARG A 3 16.79 -38.95 49.73
C ARG A 3 15.70 -38.33 48.85
N SER A 4 14.50 -38.08 49.37
CA SER A 4 13.39 -37.46 48.63
C SER A 4 13.66 -36.02 48.19
N LEU A 5 14.41 -35.24 48.97
CA LEU A 5 14.73 -33.84 48.66
C LEU A 5 15.65 -33.69 47.44
N ARG A 6 16.51 -34.68 47.19
CA ARG A 6 17.43 -34.68 46.03
C ARG A 6 16.71 -34.97 44.71
N TYR A 7 15.67 -35.81 44.74
CA TYR A 7 14.85 -36.10 43.55
C TYR A 7 13.94 -34.93 43.17
N ILE A 8 13.40 -34.21 44.16
CA ILE A 8 12.58 -33.00 43.91
C ILE A 8 13.43 -31.89 43.26
N GLY A 9 14.67 -31.69 43.73
CA GLY A 9 15.60 -30.74 43.11
C GLY A 9 16.00 -31.11 41.68
N ALA A 10 16.20 -32.41 41.40
CA ALA A 10 16.53 -32.89 40.06
C ALA A 10 15.34 -32.76 39.08
N ILE A 11 14.11 -33.01 39.53
CA ILE A 11 12.91 -32.88 38.69
C ILE A 11 12.62 -31.39 38.39
N LEU A 12 12.78 -30.50 39.37
CA LEU A 12 12.64 -29.05 39.16
C LEU A 12 13.68 -28.51 38.16
N ALA A 13 14.93 -28.99 38.22
CA ALA A 13 15.97 -28.61 37.28
C ALA A 13 15.66 -29.07 35.83
N ILE A 14 15.12 -30.28 35.66
CA ILE A 14 14.75 -30.81 34.33
C ILE A 14 13.56 -30.04 33.74
N ILE A 15 12.55 -29.70 34.54
CA ILE A 15 11.40 -28.90 34.10
C ILE A 15 11.85 -27.49 33.69
N MET A 16 12.79 -26.87 34.44
CA MET A 16 13.33 -25.56 34.11
C MET A 16 14.09 -25.55 32.77
N VAL A 17 14.80 -26.63 32.45
CA VAL A 17 15.47 -26.80 31.14
C VAL A 17 14.47 -27.07 30.01
N LEU A 18 13.37 -27.78 30.28
CA LEU A 18 12.32 -28.03 29.28
C LEU A 18 11.54 -26.77 28.90
N VAL A 19 11.35 -25.84 29.84
CA VAL A 19 10.70 -24.54 29.61
C VAL A 19 11.61 -23.57 28.84
N MET A 20 12.94 -23.69 28.96
CA MET A 20 13.90 -22.88 28.20
C MET A 20 14.12 -23.36 26.75
N GLY A 21 13.75 -24.61 26.43
CA GLY A 21 13.90 -25.20 25.09
C GLY A 21 12.76 -24.90 24.11
N ILE A 22 11.63 -24.36 24.60
CA ILE A 22 10.57 -23.83 23.73
C ILE A 22 11.01 -22.44 23.32
N GLY A 23 11.88 -22.38 22.31
CA GLY A 23 12.22 -21.16 21.61
C GLY A 23 10.97 -20.59 20.95
N VAL A 24 10.18 -19.84 21.70
CA VAL A 24 9.43 -18.72 21.13
C VAL A 24 10.48 -17.80 20.55
N SER A 25 10.79 -18.03 19.27
CA SER A 25 11.43 -17.01 18.45
C SER A 25 10.60 -15.75 18.66
N PRO A 26 11.21 -14.57 18.83
CA PRO A 26 10.43 -13.36 18.70
C PRO A 26 9.69 -13.47 17.37
N SER A 27 8.38 -13.63 17.42
CA SER A 27 7.56 -13.30 16.27
C SER A 27 7.95 -11.87 15.98
N HIS A 28 8.58 -11.66 14.83
CA HIS A 28 8.77 -10.33 14.33
C HIS A 28 7.35 -9.79 14.16
N ALA A 29 6.83 -9.12 15.19
CA ALA A 29 5.84 -8.10 15.01
C ALA A 29 6.48 -7.22 13.95
N GLY A 30 5.99 -7.32 12.71
CA GLY A 30 6.48 -6.53 11.60
C GLY A 30 6.55 -5.12 12.12
N SER A 31 7.78 -4.62 12.25
CA SER A 31 8.03 -3.31 12.78
C SER A 31 7.19 -2.39 11.90
N SER A 32 6.13 -1.80 12.46
CA SER A 32 5.45 -0.69 11.81
C SER A 32 6.40 0.49 11.94
N THR A 33 7.55 0.39 11.29
CA THR A 33 8.26 1.56 10.80
C THR A 33 7.35 2.08 9.72
N ALA A 34 6.35 2.87 10.12
CA ALA A 34 5.73 3.80 9.21
C ALA A 34 6.89 4.62 8.63
N ILE A 35 7.34 4.27 7.42
CA ILE A 35 8.40 4.99 6.74
C ILE A 35 7.78 6.32 6.38
N ARG A 36 7.96 7.31 7.25
CA ARG A 36 7.56 8.67 6.90
C ARG A 36 8.43 9.02 5.71
N ALA A 37 7.86 9.52 4.62
CA ALA A 37 8.61 9.97 3.44
C ALA A 37 9.73 10.98 3.77
N LYS A 38 9.73 11.54 4.99
CA LYS A 38 10.82 12.35 5.57
C LYS A 38 12.14 11.58 5.78
N ASP A 39 12.09 10.25 5.92
CA ASP A 39 13.28 9.40 6.09
C ASP A 39 14.02 9.14 4.75
N GLY A 40 13.52 9.72 3.66
CA GLY A 40 14.08 9.64 2.32
C GLY A 40 13.18 8.87 1.37
N ILE A 41 13.41 9.09 0.08
CA ILE A 41 12.72 8.35 -0.98
C ILE A 41 13.41 7.00 -1.14
N LEU A 42 12.63 5.93 -1.06
CA LEU A 42 13.12 4.56 -1.21
C LEU A 42 13.27 4.21 -2.68
N ASP A 43 14.10 3.21 -2.93
CA ASP A 43 14.23 2.66 -4.28
C ASP A 43 13.05 1.78 -4.69
N ASP A 44 12.39 1.15 -3.72
CA ASP A 44 11.24 0.26 -3.89
C ASP A 44 10.30 0.40 -2.68
N TYR A 45 9.01 0.54 -2.94
CA TYR A 45 7.93 0.64 -1.97
C TYR A 45 6.98 -0.57 -2.01
N SER A 46 7.25 -1.56 -2.87
CA SER A 46 6.36 -2.69 -3.09
C SER A 46 6.07 -3.49 -1.81
N GLY A 47 4.79 -3.81 -1.61
CA GLY A 47 4.30 -4.56 -0.45
C GLY A 47 4.42 -3.85 0.90
N GLN A 48 4.93 -2.62 0.95
CA GLN A 48 5.11 -1.90 2.20
C GLN A 48 3.81 -1.28 2.68
N THR A 49 3.60 -1.28 3.99
CA THR A 49 2.57 -0.46 4.63
C THR A 49 3.21 0.82 5.13
N ILE A 50 2.77 1.96 4.60
CA ILE A 50 3.34 3.26 4.91
C ILE A 50 2.21 4.17 5.37
N LEU A 51 2.12 4.34 6.68
CA LEU A 51 1.21 5.29 7.30
C LEU A 51 1.75 6.71 7.09
N ASP A 52 0.85 7.66 6.80
CA ASP A 52 1.19 9.08 6.61
C ASP A 52 2.24 9.32 5.50
N LEU A 53 2.10 8.62 4.37
CA LEU A 53 2.95 8.88 3.21
C LEU A 53 2.64 10.26 2.64
N GLU A 54 3.65 11.12 2.61
CA GLU A 54 3.52 12.48 2.07
C GLU A 54 4.64 12.79 1.05
N PHE A 55 4.27 13.09 -0.19
CA PHE A 55 5.21 13.58 -1.21
C PHE A 55 4.79 14.95 -1.73
N TYR A 56 5.68 15.94 -1.61
CA TYR A 56 5.44 17.30 -2.08
C TYR A 56 6.47 17.70 -3.12
N ASN A 57 5.98 18.02 -4.32
CA ASN A 57 6.78 18.54 -5.43
C ASN A 57 7.90 17.60 -5.90
N GLU A 58 7.69 16.29 -5.78
CA GLU A 58 8.70 15.30 -6.17
C GLU A 58 8.68 15.04 -7.69
N GLN A 59 9.38 15.89 -8.44
CA GLN A 59 9.31 15.91 -9.90
C GLN A 59 10.08 14.80 -10.62
N LYS A 60 11.08 14.20 -9.95
CA LYS A 60 12.00 13.23 -10.57
C LYS A 60 12.11 11.93 -9.79
N ALA A 61 12.10 11.99 -8.47
CA ALA A 61 12.49 10.87 -7.63
C ALA A 61 11.49 9.70 -7.64
N LEU A 62 10.23 9.95 -8.03
CA LEU A 62 9.16 8.95 -8.04
C LEU A 62 8.86 8.38 -9.44
N ILE A 63 9.51 8.87 -10.49
CA ILE A 63 9.33 8.38 -11.86
C ILE A 63 9.75 6.92 -11.94
N GLY A 64 8.85 6.05 -12.44
CA GLY A 64 9.13 4.62 -12.61
C GLY A 64 9.34 3.84 -11.31
N LYS A 65 9.07 4.43 -10.14
CA LYS A 65 9.22 3.75 -8.86
C LYS A 65 8.17 2.65 -8.70
N ASN A 66 8.53 1.63 -7.92
CA ASN A 66 7.68 0.50 -7.65
C ASN A 66 6.93 0.70 -6.33
N PHE A 67 5.60 0.75 -6.40
CA PHE A 67 4.64 0.80 -5.31
C PHE A 67 3.67 -0.40 -5.36
N SER A 68 3.98 -1.45 -6.14
CA SER A 68 3.05 -2.56 -6.34
C SER A 68 2.67 -3.20 -5.01
N ASN A 69 1.37 -3.40 -4.77
CA ASN A 69 0.81 -3.95 -3.54
C ASN A 69 1.16 -3.16 -2.26
N ALA A 70 1.64 -1.93 -2.38
CA ALA A 70 1.88 -1.08 -1.22
C ALA A 70 0.54 -0.66 -0.59
N ASN A 71 0.50 -0.60 0.73
CA ASN A 71 -0.59 0.02 1.47
C ASN A 71 -0.19 1.44 1.87
N ILE A 72 -0.71 2.41 1.13
CA ILE A 72 -0.46 3.84 1.30
C ILE A 72 -1.79 4.58 1.46
N GLU A 73 -2.72 3.95 2.18
CA GLU A 73 -4.00 4.55 2.56
C GLU A 73 -3.79 5.93 3.21
N GLY A 74 -4.59 6.90 2.80
CA GLY A 74 -4.49 8.27 3.27
C GLY A 74 -3.29 9.05 2.73
N ALA A 75 -2.52 8.51 1.78
CA ALA A 75 -1.36 9.20 1.22
C ALA A 75 -1.68 10.59 0.68
N VAL A 76 -0.78 11.54 0.92
CA VAL A 76 -0.85 12.90 0.39
C VAL A 76 0.24 13.09 -0.65
N MET A 77 -0.14 13.27 -1.91
CA MET A 77 0.80 13.57 -2.99
C MET A 77 0.40 14.88 -3.65
N LYS A 78 1.25 15.91 -3.53
CA LYS A 78 0.99 17.23 -4.07
C LYS A 78 2.09 17.64 -5.02
N GLY A 79 1.76 17.90 -6.29
CA GLY A 79 2.72 18.36 -7.29
C GLY A 79 3.79 17.31 -7.62
N SER A 80 3.53 16.02 -7.36
CA SER A 80 4.52 14.95 -7.48
C SER A 80 4.40 14.21 -8.82
N ASN A 81 5.51 13.67 -9.31
CA ASN A 81 5.57 13.01 -10.62
C ASN A 81 5.86 11.52 -10.48
N LEU A 82 4.81 10.71 -10.61
CA LEU A 82 4.84 9.25 -10.61
C LEU A 82 4.68 8.69 -12.04
N GLN A 83 5.13 9.43 -13.06
CA GLN A 83 5.07 8.96 -14.44
C GLN A 83 5.73 7.58 -14.57
N GLY A 84 5.01 6.63 -15.16
CA GLY A 84 5.49 5.27 -15.37
C GLY A 84 5.70 4.43 -14.10
N ALA A 85 5.27 4.92 -12.93
CA ALA A 85 5.35 4.15 -11.68
C ALA A 85 4.47 2.89 -11.74
N ASN A 86 4.89 1.84 -11.04
CA ASN A 86 4.08 0.64 -10.86
C ASN A 86 3.31 0.74 -9.55
N LEU A 87 2.00 0.92 -9.61
CA LEU A 87 1.07 0.94 -8.46
C LEU A 87 0.08 -0.24 -8.53
N SER A 88 0.42 -1.30 -9.27
CA SER A 88 -0.46 -2.45 -9.41
C SER A 88 -0.81 -3.05 -8.04
N GLY A 89 -2.11 -3.21 -7.76
CA GLY A 89 -2.64 -3.70 -6.49
C GLY A 89 -2.41 -2.78 -5.29
N ALA A 90 -1.92 -1.55 -5.47
CA ALA A 90 -1.69 -0.63 -4.36
C ALA A 90 -3.02 -0.16 -3.73
N ASN A 91 -3.04 -0.05 -2.41
CA ASN A 91 -4.15 0.55 -1.68
C ASN A 91 -3.88 2.05 -1.46
N LEU A 92 -4.64 2.89 -2.15
CA LEU A 92 -4.66 4.35 -2.05
C LEU A 92 -6.02 4.87 -1.57
N ASN A 93 -6.76 4.08 -0.79
CA ASN A 93 -8.02 4.54 -0.19
C ASN A 93 -7.80 5.84 0.57
N ASN A 94 -8.80 6.73 0.56
CA ASN A 94 -8.77 8.00 1.29
C ASN A 94 -7.59 8.93 0.95
N SER A 95 -6.86 8.68 -0.15
CA SER A 95 -5.69 9.45 -0.51
C SER A 95 -6.04 10.82 -1.10
N PHE A 96 -5.13 11.78 -0.97
CA PHE A 96 -5.22 13.11 -1.55
C PHE A 96 -4.11 13.33 -2.58
N LEU A 97 -4.46 13.25 -3.86
CA LEU A 97 -3.55 13.49 -4.98
C LEU A 97 -3.94 14.79 -5.67
N PHE A 98 -3.13 15.84 -5.47
CA PHE A 98 -3.33 17.16 -6.07
C PHE A 98 -2.19 17.52 -7.01
N GLN A 99 -2.48 17.83 -8.27
CA GLN A 99 -1.45 18.14 -9.29
C GLN A 99 -0.41 17.02 -9.43
N THR A 100 -0.84 15.76 -9.29
CA THR A 100 0.04 14.59 -9.36
C THR A 100 0.03 14.00 -10.76
N ASN A 101 1.20 13.62 -11.27
CA ASN A 101 1.31 13.00 -12.60
C ASN A 101 1.37 11.47 -12.47
N LEU A 102 0.30 10.78 -12.88
CA LEU A 102 0.21 9.32 -12.99
C LEU A 102 0.23 8.85 -14.46
N SER A 103 0.68 9.69 -15.39
CA SER A 103 0.72 9.31 -16.81
C SER A 103 1.59 8.06 -17.00
N LYS A 104 1.12 7.12 -17.81
CA LYS A 104 1.78 5.82 -18.08
C LYS A 104 2.01 4.93 -16.85
N ALA A 105 1.43 5.26 -15.69
CA ALA A 105 1.52 4.42 -14.52
C ALA A 105 0.72 3.12 -14.72
N ASP A 106 1.18 2.03 -14.10
CA ASP A 106 0.41 0.82 -13.97
C ASP A 106 -0.45 0.90 -12.70
N LEU A 107 -1.76 1.07 -12.86
CA LEU A 107 -2.75 1.12 -11.79
C LEU A 107 -3.62 -0.15 -11.76
N THR A 108 -3.17 -1.24 -12.39
CA THR A 108 -3.93 -2.49 -12.47
C THR A 108 -4.32 -2.96 -11.07
N ASN A 109 -5.61 -3.19 -10.80
CA ASN A 109 -6.14 -3.56 -9.48
C ASN A 109 -5.83 -2.56 -8.33
N ALA A 110 -5.35 -1.34 -8.61
CA ALA A 110 -5.19 -0.33 -7.58
C ALA A 110 -6.55 0.11 -7.01
N ILE A 111 -6.57 0.48 -5.73
CA ILE A 111 -7.80 0.86 -5.01
C ILE A 111 -7.71 2.33 -4.64
N PHE A 112 -8.64 3.13 -5.15
CA PHE A 112 -8.75 4.58 -4.95
C PHE A 112 -10.08 4.95 -4.26
N THR A 113 -10.65 4.06 -3.45
CA THR A 113 -11.95 4.30 -2.82
C THR A 113 -11.88 5.55 -1.95
N GLU A 114 -12.83 6.48 -2.15
CA GLU A 114 -12.89 7.78 -1.48
C GLU A 114 -11.67 8.70 -1.70
N ALA A 115 -10.81 8.41 -2.69
CA ALA A 115 -9.65 9.24 -2.99
C ALA A 115 -10.03 10.58 -3.67
N MET A 116 -9.27 11.64 -3.38
CA MET A 116 -9.38 12.93 -4.07
C MET A 116 -8.28 13.07 -5.12
N LEU A 117 -8.64 13.00 -6.40
CA LEU A 117 -7.72 12.95 -7.55
C LEU A 117 -7.77 14.26 -8.36
N LEU A 118 -7.57 15.38 -7.66
CA LEU A 118 -7.77 16.74 -8.17
C LEU A 118 -6.57 17.23 -9.00
N GLN A 119 -6.82 17.69 -10.24
CA GLN A 119 -5.74 18.11 -11.16
C GLN A 119 -4.66 17.03 -11.40
N THR A 120 -4.97 15.76 -11.16
CA THR A 120 -4.06 14.63 -11.38
C THR A 120 -4.15 14.18 -12.85
N THR A 121 -3.06 13.77 -13.49
CA THR A 121 -3.07 13.34 -14.90
C THR A 121 -2.90 11.83 -15.03
N PHE A 122 -3.68 11.20 -15.92
CA PHE A 122 -3.72 9.75 -16.12
C PHE A 122 -3.40 9.33 -17.56
N ASP A 123 -2.76 10.21 -18.35
CA ASP A 123 -2.56 9.98 -19.79
C ASP A 123 -1.77 8.68 -20.03
N GLY A 124 -2.41 7.71 -20.69
CA GLY A 124 -1.83 6.40 -20.98
C GLY A 124 -1.60 5.49 -19.77
N ALA A 125 -2.21 5.78 -18.61
CA ALA A 125 -2.18 4.89 -17.46
C ALA A 125 -3.01 3.61 -17.73
N THR A 126 -2.54 2.48 -17.23
CA THR A 126 -3.30 1.22 -17.26
C THR A 126 -4.18 1.15 -16.02
N ILE A 127 -5.50 1.00 -16.18
CA ILE A 127 -6.46 1.00 -15.06
C ILE A 127 -7.32 -0.26 -14.98
N THR A 128 -6.94 -1.34 -15.67
CA THR A 128 -7.73 -2.58 -15.67
C THR A 128 -7.95 -3.09 -14.24
N GLY A 129 -9.20 -3.25 -13.84
CA GLY A 129 -9.56 -3.66 -12.48
C GLY A 129 -9.27 -2.61 -11.40
N ALA A 130 -8.90 -1.38 -11.71
CA ALA A 130 -8.80 -0.33 -10.70
C ALA A 130 -10.18 0.01 -10.12
N ASP A 131 -10.25 0.28 -8.83
CA ASP A 131 -11.48 0.67 -8.14
C ASP A 131 -11.46 2.17 -7.82
N PHE A 132 -12.39 2.92 -8.41
CA PHE A 132 -12.54 4.36 -8.21
C PHE A 132 -13.80 4.73 -7.39
N SER A 133 -14.35 3.78 -6.63
CA SER A 133 -15.62 3.98 -5.93
C SER A 133 -15.56 5.22 -5.04
N TYR A 134 -16.49 6.16 -5.25
CA TYR A 134 -16.56 7.42 -4.52
C TYR A 134 -15.35 8.35 -4.67
N ALA A 135 -14.43 8.07 -5.59
CA ALA A 135 -13.29 8.94 -5.86
C ALA A 135 -13.76 10.26 -6.50
N VAL A 136 -13.13 11.37 -6.10
CA VAL A 136 -13.38 12.69 -6.68
C VAL A 136 -12.42 12.93 -7.84
N ILE A 137 -12.94 12.87 -9.06
CA ILE A 137 -12.19 13.00 -10.32
C ILE A 137 -12.74 14.18 -11.11
N THR A 138 -11.87 14.90 -11.83
CA THR A 138 -12.32 16.00 -12.72
C THR A 138 -12.96 15.46 -14.01
N ASP A 139 -13.93 16.20 -14.57
CA ASP A 139 -14.63 15.82 -15.82
C ASP A 139 -13.68 15.47 -16.98
N LYS A 140 -12.54 16.17 -17.08
CA LYS A 140 -11.53 15.91 -18.10
C LYS A 140 -10.94 14.50 -17.96
N ASN A 141 -10.52 14.14 -16.74
CA ASN A 141 -9.93 12.84 -16.47
C ASN A 141 -10.95 11.73 -16.54
N LEU A 142 -12.18 11.98 -16.09
CA LEU A 142 -13.25 10.99 -16.15
C LEU A 142 -13.49 10.51 -17.58
N LYS A 143 -13.51 11.42 -18.56
CA LYS A 143 -13.64 11.06 -19.98
C LYS A 143 -12.50 10.14 -20.44
N VAL A 144 -11.25 10.52 -20.16
CA VAL A 144 -10.06 9.74 -20.53
C VAL A 144 -10.07 8.35 -19.90
N LEU A 145 -10.41 8.26 -18.61
CA LEU A 145 -10.46 6.99 -17.89
C LEU A 145 -11.59 6.09 -18.44
N CYS A 146 -12.78 6.65 -18.70
CA CYS A 146 -13.91 5.88 -19.23
C CYS A 146 -13.68 5.31 -20.63
N GLU A 147 -12.77 5.87 -21.43
CA GLU A 147 -12.39 5.32 -22.74
C GLU A 147 -11.63 3.99 -22.63
N VAL A 148 -10.91 3.77 -21.53
CA VAL A 148 -10.04 2.60 -21.34
C VAL A 148 -10.45 1.72 -20.15
N ALA A 149 -11.46 2.12 -19.39
CA ALA A 149 -11.93 1.40 -18.21
C ALA A 149 -12.52 0.05 -18.57
N GLU A 150 -11.98 -1.01 -17.95
CA GLU A 150 -12.42 -2.39 -18.06
C GLU A 150 -11.97 -3.21 -16.83
N GLY A 151 -12.60 -4.38 -16.65
CA GLY A 151 -12.21 -5.33 -15.63
C GLY A 151 -12.87 -5.08 -14.26
N THR A 152 -12.60 -6.02 -13.35
CA THR A 152 -13.12 -6.03 -12.00
C THR A 152 -11.96 -6.09 -11.03
N ASN A 153 -11.98 -5.24 -10.00
CA ASN A 153 -10.93 -5.24 -8.99
C ASN A 153 -10.90 -6.59 -8.27
N SER A 154 -9.72 -7.22 -8.24
CA SER A 154 -9.57 -8.55 -7.65
C SER A 154 -9.73 -8.59 -6.12
N VAL A 155 -9.68 -7.43 -5.45
CA VAL A 155 -9.77 -7.32 -3.99
C VAL A 155 -11.16 -6.86 -3.57
N THR A 156 -11.67 -5.78 -4.17
CA THR A 156 -12.97 -5.19 -3.77
C THR A 156 -14.15 -5.78 -4.54
N GLY A 157 -13.92 -6.40 -5.70
CA GLY A 157 -14.97 -6.90 -6.58
C GLY A 157 -15.70 -5.80 -7.36
N ALA A 158 -15.29 -4.55 -7.26
CA ALA A 158 -15.90 -3.44 -7.99
C ALA A 158 -15.54 -3.52 -9.49
N ASP A 159 -16.51 -3.28 -10.37
CA ASP A 159 -16.25 -3.06 -11.79
C ASP A 159 -15.62 -1.68 -12.00
N THR A 160 -14.56 -1.61 -12.81
CA THR A 160 -13.82 -0.36 -13.03
C THR A 160 -14.66 0.71 -13.71
N ARG A 161 -15.53 0.34 -14.67
CA ARG A 161 -16.39 1.31 -15.37
C ARG A 161 -17.51 1.80 -14.47
N GLU A 162 -18.12 0.91 -13.70
CA GLU A 162 -19.18 1.25 -12.75
C GLU A 162 -18.67 2.14 -11.63
N SER A 163 -17.49 1.82 -11.05
CA SER A 163 -16.89 2.60 -9.97
C SER A 163 -16.52 4.03 -10.41
N LEU A 164 -16.18 4.22 -11.69
CA LEU A 164 -15.99 5.55 -12.30
C LEU A 164 -17.30 6.28 -12.62
N GLY A 165 -18.44 5.58 -12.65
CA GLY A 165 -19.71 6.14 -13.09
C GLY A 165 -19.76 6.45 -14.60
N CYS A 166 -19.03 5.68 -15.41
CA CYS A 166 -19.07 5.81 -16.86
C CYS A 166 -20.48 5.54 -17.39
N ARG A 167 -20.94 6.36 -18.35
CA ARG A 167 -22.26 6.23 -19.00
C ARG A 167 -22.11 5.85 -20.47
#